data_AF-A0A355GJX9-F1
#
_entry.id   AF-A0A355GJX9-F1
#
_cell.length_a   1.000
_cell.length_b   1.000
_cell.length_c   1.000
_cell.angle_alpha   90.00
_cell.angle_beta   90.00
_cell.angle_gamma   90.00
#
_symmetry.space_group_name_H-M   'P 1'
#
loop_
_entity.id
_entity.type
_entity.pdbx_description
1 polymer ?
#
loop_
_entity_poly.entity_id
_entity_poly.type
_entity_poly.pdbx_seq_one_letter_code
_entity_poly.pdbx_strand_id
1 'polypeptide(L)' 'IGMWFERFVITVTSLSRDFLPSSWGYFKPTIVDVLMLIGSFGLFMTLFLLFCKFLPMV' A
#
# COMPACT_ATOMS: atom_id res chain seq x y z
N ILE A 1 -0.59 7.15 8.00
CA ILE A 1 0.21 7.82 6.93
C ILE A 1 1.71 7.69 7.19
N GLY A 2 2.26 8.16 8.32
CA GLY A 2 3.70 8.08 8.63
C GLY A 2 4.30 6.67 8.57
N MET A 3 3.65 5.68 9.18
CA MET A 3 4.10 4.27 9.14
C MET A 3 4.07 3.65 7.73
N TRP A 4 3.16 4.10 6.87
CA TRP A 4 3.10 3.63 5.48
C TRP A 4 4.25 4.21 4.66
N PHE A 5 4.56 5.50 4.84
CA PHE A 5 5.71 6.14 4.21
C PHE A 5 7.04 5.54 4.67
N GLU A 6 7.18 5.20 5.95
CA GLU A 6 8.37 4.52 6.46
C GLU A 6 8.65 3.22 5.67
N ARG A 7 7.63 2.38 5.46
CA ARG A 7 7.76 1.15 4.66
C ARG A 7 7.97 1.41 3.18
N PHE A 8 7.29 2.41 2.62
CA PHE A 8 7.49 2.80 1.23
C PHE A 8 8.94 3.22 0.98
N VAL A 9 9.53 4.02 1.87
CA VAL A 9 10.94 4.44 1.77
C VAL A 9 11.85 3.23 1.86
N ILE A 10 11.77 2.41 2.92
CA ILE A 10 12.65 1.25 3.12
C ILE A 10 12.66 0.33 1.89
N THR A 11 11.50 0.03 1.30
CA THR A 11 11.43 -0.89 0.16
C THR A 11 11.84 -0.22 -1.16
N VAL A 12 11.33 0.97 -1.46
CA VAL A 12 11.53 1.59 -2.79
C VAL A 12 12.89 2.25 -2.91
N THR A 13 13.37 2.97 -1.89
CA THR A 13 14.66 3.67 -2.01
C THR A 13 15.83 2.69 -1.96
N SER A 14 15.72 1.61 -1.18
CA SER A 14 16.76 0.58 -1.15
C SER A 14 16.93 -0.12 -2.49
N LEU A 15 15.83 -0.42 -3.19
CA LEU A 15 15.86 -1.09 -4.49
C LEU A 15 16.16 -0.16 -5.67
N SER A 16 15.91 1.14 -5.51
CA SER A 16 16.18 2.13 -6.58
C SER A 16 17.66 2.25 -6.93
N ARG A 17 18.56 1.82 -6.03
CA ARG A 17 20.01 1.91 -6.19
C ARG A 17 20.72 0.63 -5.75
N ASP A 18 20.52 -0.43 -6.52
CA ASP A 18 21.14 -1.73 -6.29
C ASP A 18 22.65 -1.75 -6.62
N PHE A 19 23.32 -2.86 -6.25
CA PHE A 19 24.76 -3.08 -6.39
C PHE A 19 25.32 -2.87 -7.80
N LEU A 20 24.49 -3.03 -8.84
CA LEU A 20 24.86 -2.83 -10.24
C LEU A 20 24.23 -1.52 -10.77
N PRO A 21 25.04 -0.59 -11.30
CA PRO A 21 24.54 0.69 -11.80
C PRO A 21 23.63 0.59 -13.04
N SER A 22 23.64 -0.56 -13.72
CA SER A 22 22.73 -0.85 -14.85
C SER A 22 21.29 -1.14 -14.42
N SER A 23 21.06 -1.53 -13.16
CA SER A 23 19.73 -1.88 -12.64
C SER A 23 19.07 -0.74 -11.88
N TRP A 24 19.65 0.47 -11.91
CA TRP A 24 19.07 1.63 -11.25
C TRP A 24 17.80 2.06 -11.96
N GLY A 25 16.71 2.09 -11.22
CA GLY A 25 15.38 2.43 -11.73
C GLY A 25 14.62 3.26 -10.72
N TYR A 26 13.92 4.28 -11.20
CA TYR A 26 13.00 5.05 -10.37
C TYR A 26 11.61 4.46 -10.42
N PHE A 27 11.06 4.11 -9.27
CA PHE A 27 9.67 3.73 -9.15
C PHE A 27 8.77 4.95 -9.40
N LYS A 28 7.88 4.85 -10.39
CA LYS A 28 6.82 5.82 -10.65
C LYS A 28 5.48 5.12 -10.40
N PRO A 29 4.76 5.45 -9.32
CA PRO A 29 3.47 4.83 -9.06
C PRO A 29 2.51 5.18 -10.19
N THR A 30 1.83 4.17 -10.71
CA THR A 30 0.77 4.35 -11.69
C THR A 30 -0.55 4.66 -11.00
N ILE A 31 -1.52 5.17 -11.76
CA ILE A 31 -2.88 5.44 -11.23
C ILE A 31 -3.49 4.16 -10.66
N VAL A 32 -3.19 3.00 -11.25
CA VAL A 32 -3.68 1.69 -10.80
C VAL A 32 -3.14 1.35 -9.40
N ASP A 33 -1.88 1.66 -9.10
CA ASP A 33 -1.29 1.40 -7.77
C ASP A 33 -2.00 2.22 -6.67
N VAL A 34 -2.34 3.47 -6.98
CA VAL A 34 -3.07 4.35 -6.06
C VAL A 34 -4.51 3.89 -5.87
N LEU A 35 -5.17 3.49 -6.96
CA LEU A 35 -6.53 2.93 -6.89
C LEU A 35 -6.56 1.62 -6.12
N MET A 36 -5.54 0.77 -6.22
CA MET A 36 -5.46 -0.47 -5.45
C MET A 36 -5.25 -0.17 -3.96
N LEU A 37 -4.43 0.83 -3.61
CA LEU A 37 -4.28 1.30 -2.24
C LEU A 37 -5.63 1.77 -1.67
N ILE A 38 -6.32 2.68 -2.37
CA ILE A 38 -7.63 3.21 -1.94
C ILE A 38 -8.69 2.10 -1.91
N GLY A 39 -8.69 1.22 -2.90
CA GLY A 39 -9.59 0.07 -3.00
C GLY A 39 -9.44 -0.90 -1.83
N SER A 40 -8.21 -1.11 -1.33
CA SER A 40 -7.97 -1.94 -0.15
C SER A 40 -8.59 -1.35 1.13
N PHE A 41 -8.57 -0.02 1.29
CA PHE A 41 -9.27 0.66 2.39
C PHE A 41 -10.78 0.55 2.24
N GLY A 42 -11.31 0.72 1.02
CA GLY A 42 -12.73 0.56 0.73
C GLY A 42 -13.22 -0.86 1.06
N LEU A 43 -12.51 -1.88 0.59
CA LEU A 43 -12.84 -3.28 0.85
C LEU A 43 -12.76 -3.61 2.34
N PHE A 44 -11.73 -3.14 3.04
CA PHE A 44 -11.62 -3.32 4.48
C PHE A 44 -12.81 -2.70 5.21
N MET A 45 -13.18 -1.46 4.88
CA MET A 45 -14.34 -0.80 5.51
C MET A 45 -15.66 -1.49 5.16
N THR A 46 -15.88 -1.93 3.92
CA THR A 46 -17.12 -2.61 3.55
C THR A 46 -17.27 -3.94 4.30
N LEU A 47 -16.22 -4.75 4.37
CA LEU A 47 -16.23 -5.99 5.14
C LEU A 47 -16.36 -5.73 6.64
N PHE A 48 -15.68 -4.72 7.17
CA PHE A 48 -15.77 -4.34 8.58
C PHE A 48 -17.20 -3.89 8.95
N LEU A 49 -17.81 -3.00 8.17
CA LEU A 49 -19.18 -2.55 8.38
C LEU A 49 -20.19 -3.71 8.25
N LEU A 50 -19.96 -4.61 7.29
CA LEU A 50 -20.77 -5.80 7.11
C LEU A 50 -20.67 -6.74 8.33
N PHE A 51 -19.46 -6.94 8.85
CA PHE A 51 -19.21 -7.67 10.09
C PHE A 51 -19.95 -7.04 11.28
N CYS A 52 -19.84 -5.72 11.46
CA CYS A 52 -20.55 -4.97 12.50
C CYS A 52 -22.08 -5.10 12.43
N LYS A 53 -22.64 -5.27 11.22
CA LYS A 53 -24.08 -5.38 11.01
C LYS A 53 -24.61 -6.80 11.24
N PHE A 54 -23.85 -7.83 10.87
CA PHE A 54 -24.33 -9.22 10.89
C PHE A 54 -23.87 -10.03 12.09
N LEU A 55 -22.79 -9.62 12.77
CA LEU A 55 -22.31 -10.30 13.98
C LEU A 55 -22.52 -9.39 15.20
N PRO A 56 -22.84 -9.96 16.37
CA PRO A 56 -22.94 -9.19 17.60
C PRO A 56 -21.56 -8.61 17.92
N MET A 57 -21.47 -7.28 17.88
CA MET A 57 -20.27 -6.55 18.24
C MET A 57 -20.27 -6.28 19.75
N VAL A 58 -20.23 -7.36 20.54
CA VAL A 58 -20.50 -7.37 22.00
C VAL A 58 -21.93 -6.92 22.34
#